data_AF-A0A6C0I360-F1
#
_entry.id   AF-A0A6C0I360-F1
#
_cell.length_a   1.000
_cell.length_b   1.000
_cell.length_c   1.000
_cell.angle_alpha   90.00
_cell.angle_beta   90.00
_cell.angle_gamma   90.00
#
_symmetry.space_group_name_H-M   'P 1'
#
loop_
_entity.id
_entity.type
_entity.pdbx_description
1 polymer ?
#
loop_
_entity_poly.entity_id
_entity_poly.type
_entity_poly.pdbx_seq_one_letter_code
_entity_poly.pdbx_strand_id
1 'polypeptide(L)'
;MNALNLDSNIINPLFIFFVTLGGNFVAPLFPCQVQRLFTENIYYKHFLAFFILFFAIVLTSEKSSKITSVVFYKAIALYCLFIILTRMDKNFFLLFFIVLCIKFVIINEMTNTTDKKLKEKYTQIDNLLGYLLICIGIIGFVLYYGEKKFEYGKRFNYLTFLLGKPVCREHIIPTKYSRNLSYVLKKH
;
A
#
# COMPACT_ATOMS: atom_id res chain seq x y z
N MET A 1 -11.33 -9.12 -19.90
CA MET A 1 -10.79 -7.90 -19.26
C MET A 1 -10.59 -8.21 -17.77
N ASN A 2 -9.42 -8.70 -17.37
CA ASN A 2 -9.09 -9.00 -15.98
C ASN A 2 -8.42 -7.77 -15.38
N ALA A 3 -9.20 -6.88 -14.78
CA ALA A 3 -8.73 -5.56 -14.36
C ALA A 3 -7.78 -5.56 -13.14
N LEU A 4 -7.50 -6.69 -12.50
CA LEU A 4 -6.50 -6.75 -11.42
C LEU A 4 -6.02 -8.19 -11.15
N ASN A 5 -5.27 -8.80 -12.08
CA ASN A 5 -4.52 -10.02 -11.76
C ASN A 5 -3.33 -9.65 -10.85
N LEU A 6 -3.54 -9.73 -9.53
CA LEU A 6 -2.49 -9.60 -8.51
C LEU A 6 -1.61 -10.85 -8.54
N ASP A 7 -0.67 -10.88 -9.49
CA ASP A 7 0.26 -11.99 -9.72
C ASP A 7 1.55 -11.88 -8.89
N SER A 8 2.40 -12.91 -8.95
CA SER A 8 3.71 -12.94 -8.28
C SER A 8 4.59 -11.74 -8.64
N ASN A 9 4.47 -11.24 -9.88
CA ASN A 9 5.21 -10.07 -10.36
C ASN A 9 4.78 -8.76 -9.67
N ILE A 10 3.60 -8.71 -9.06
CA ILE A 10 3.12 -7.56 -8.29
C ILE A 10 3.35 -7.77 -6.79
N ILE A 11 3.12 -8.99 -6.31
CA ILE A 11 3.11 -9.28 -4.86
C ILE A 11 4.52 -9.33 -4.27
N ASN A 12 5.48 -9.93 -4.96
CA ASN A 12 6.87 -10.00 -4.48
C ASN A 12 7.47 -8.60 -4.23
N PRO A 13 7.43 -7.67 -5.21
CA PRO A 13 7.92 -6.31 -4.97
C PRO A 13 7.09 -5.51 -3.96
N LEU A 14 5.76 -5.68 -3.91
CA LEU A 14 4.94 -5.03 -2.87
C LEU A 14 5.30 -5.51 -1.47
N PHE A 15 5.52 -6.81 -1.28
CA PHE A 15 5.91 -7.37 0.01
C PHE A 15 7.28 -6.85 0.47
N ILE A 16 8.30 -6.91 -0.40
CA ILE A 16 9.63 -6.35 -0.12
C ILE A 16 9.54 -4.85 0.19
N PHE A 17 8.69 -4.13 -0.54
CA PHE A 17 8.49 -2.71 -0.32
C PHE A 17 7.87 -2.40 1.05
N PHE A 18 6.80 -3.11 1.45
CA PHE A 18 6.23 -2.94 2.79
C PHE A 18 7.21 -3.32 3.91
N VAL A 19 8.01 -4.38 3.72
CA VAL A 19 9.08 -4.75 4.67
C VAL A 19 10.14 -3.65 4.75
N THR A 20 10.53 -3.06 3.62
CA THR A 20 11.52 -1.98 3.57
C THR A 20 11.00 -0.69 4.19
N LEU A 21 9.70 -0.40 4.04
CA LEU A 21 9.04 0.74 4.71
C LEU A 21 8.92 0.54 6.23
N GLY A 22 8.95 -0.71 6.70
CA GLY A 22 9.19 -1.05 8.10
C GLY A 22 10.58 -0.62 8.62
N GLY A 23 11.50 -0.24 7.72
CA GLY A 23 12.84 0.29 8.00
C GLY A 23 12.88 1.69 8.61
N ASN A 24 11.78 2.22 9.14
CA ASN A 24 11.76 3.49 9.89
C ASN A 24 12.73 3.48 11.10
N PHE A 25 13.12 2.29 11.58
CA PHE A 25 14.15 2.08 12.61
C PHE A 25 15.60 2.26 12.11
N VAL A 26 15.80 2.28 10.79
CA VAL A 26 17.10 2.48 10.11
C VAL A 26 17.34 3.96 9.80
N ALA A 27 16.29 4.79 9.82
CA ALA A 27 16.38 6.23 9.54
C ALA A 27 17.45 6.97 10.37
N PRO A 28 17.68 6.66 11.67
CA PRO A 28 18.74 7.29 12.45
C PRO A 28 20.19 6.97 12.02
N LEU A 29 20.40 5.98 11.14
CA LEU A 29 21.75 5.65 10.63
C LEU A 29 22.26 6.68 9.61
N PHE A 30 21.38 7.48 9.01
CA PHE A 30 21.80 8.52 8.06
C PHE A 30 22.44 9.73 8.77
N PRO A 31 23.29 10.52 8.10
CA PRO A 31 23.75 11.80 8.64
C PRO A 31 22.58 12.76 8.98
N CYS A 32 22.74 13.59 10.01
CA CYS A 32 21.68 14.47 10.53
C CYS A 32 21.01 15.35 9.46
N GLN A 33 21.76 15.91 8.51
CA GLN A 33 21.19 16.72 7.42
C GLN A 33 20.26 15.91 6.51
N VAL A 34 20.65 14.66 6.21
CA VAL A 34 19.86 13.73 5.40
C VAL A 34 18.61 13.27 6.19
N GLN A 35 18.75 13.05 7.50
CA GLN A 35 17.61 12.77 8.37
C GLN A 35 16.58 13.90 8.35
N ARG A 36 17.01 15.17 8.45
CA ARG A 36 16.11 16.34 8.36
C ARG A 36 15.41 16.41 7.02
N LEU A 37 16.16 16.21 5.93
CA LEU A 37 15.61 16.21 4.58
C LEU A 37 14.48 15.17 4.40
N PHE A 38 14.67 13.96 4.95
CA PHE A 38 13.66 12.89 4.89
C PHE A 38 12.59 12.97 5.97
N THR A 39 12.76 13.70 7.06
CA THR A 39 11.75 13.81 8.14
C THR A 39 10.86 15.04 8.00
N GLU A 40 11.43 16.18 7.61
CA GLU A 40 10.75 17.48 7.60
C GLU A 40 9.94 17.71 6.30
N ASN A 41 10.30 17.05 5.20
CA ASN A 41 9.67 17.28 3.90
C ASN A 41 8.97 16.02 3.35
N ILE A 42 7.65 16.12 3.19
CA ILE A 42 6.81 15.03 2.68
C ILE A 42 7.14 14.64 1.24
N TYR A 43 7.59 15.57 0.41
CA TYR A 43 7.95 15.29 -0.99
C TYR A 43 9.18 14.38 -1.07
N TYR A 44 10.18 14.60 -0.22
CA TYR A 44 11.36 13.73 -0.18
C TYR A 44 11.04 12.35 0.38
N LYS A 45 10.09 12.22 1.31
CA LYS A 45 9.58 10.91 1.76
C LYS A 45 8.97 10.13 0.59
N HIS A 46 8.12 10.77 -0.21
CA HIS A 46 7.50 10.14 -1.37
C HIS A 46 8.51 9.82 -2.47
N PHE A 47 9.46 10.73 -2.72
CA PHE A 47 10.55 10.49 -3.66
C PHE A 47 11.34 9.23 -3.29
N LEU A 48 11.80 9.13 -2.03
CA LEU A 48 12.55 7.97 -1.55
C LEU A 48 11.72 6.69 -1.64
N ALA A 49 10.46 6.72 -1.18
CA ALA A 49 9.56 5.57 -1.24
C ALA A 49 9.34 5.09 -2.69
N PHE A 50 9.16 6.00 -3.65
CA PHE A 50 9.04 5.65 -5.06
C PHE A 50 10.28 4.92 -5.58
N PHE A 51 11.48 5.41 -5.27
CA PHE A 51 12.73 4.77 -5.73
C PHE A 51 12.94 3.40 -5.10
N ILE A 52 12.60 3.21 -3.82
CA ILE A 52 12.66 1.89 -3.19
C ILE A 52 11.73 0.91 -3.91
N LEU A 53 10.48 1.30 -4.19
CA LEU A 53 9.54 0.46 -4.93
C LEU A 53 10.02 0.17 -6.35
N PHE A 54 10.54 1.18 -7.05
CA PHE A 54 11.09 1.04 -8.40
C PHE A 54 12.23 0.01 -8.43
N PHE A 55 13.20 0.12 -7.52
CA PHE A 55 14.29 -0.84 -7.44
C PHE A 55 13.81 -2.23 -7.00
N ALA A 56 12.83 -2.34 -6.09
CA ALA A 56 12.25 -3.62 -5.72
C ALA A 56 11.63 -4.33 -6.95
N ILE A 57 10.92 -3.61 -7.82
CA ILE A 57 10.35 -4.17 -9.05
C ILE A 57 11.46 -4.63 -10.00
N VAL A 58 12.52 -3.83 -10.17
CA VAL A 58 13.64 -4.16 -11.07
C VAL A 58 14.47 -5.34 -10.55
N LEU A 59 14.62 -5.49 -9.23
CA LEU A 59 15.41 -6.57 -8.62
C LEU A 59 14.65 -7.89 -8.51
N THR A 60 13.32 -7.85 -8.46
CA THR A 60 12.48 -9.05 -8.34
C THR A 60 12.01 -9.62 -9.67
N SER A 61 12.26 -8.94 -10.79
CA SER A 61 11.95 -9.48 -12.11
C SER A 61 12.93 -10.62 -12.45
N GLU A 62 12.41 -11.84 -12.62
CA GLU A 62 13.17 -13.08 -12.88
C GLU A 62 14.03 -13.04 -14.16
N LYS A 63 13.76 -12.09 -15.05
CA LYS A 63 14.63 -11.76 -16.17
C LYS A 63 15.20 -10.38 -15.90
N SER A 64 16.51 -10.22 -16.08
CA SER A 64 17.24 -8.95 -16.14
C SER A 64 16.53 -8.01 -17.13
N SER A 65 15.45 -7.38 -16.66
CA SER A 65 14.57 -6.62 -17.51
C SER A 65 15.36 -5.37 -17.81
N LYS A 66 15.74 -5.18 -19.08
CA LYS A 66 16.13 -3.86 -19.55
C LYS A 66 15.10 -2.88 -19.01
N ILE A 67 15.56 -1.73 -18.50
CA ILE A 67 14.65 -0.68 -18.05
C ILE A 67 13.82 -0.29 -19.28
N THR A 68 12.58 -0.75 -19.30
CA THR A 68 11.63 -0.53 -20.39
C THR A 68 10.52 0.38 -19.89
N SER A 69 9.85 1.05 -20.81
CA SER A 69 8.69 1.88 -20.50
C SER A 69 7.58 1.11 -19.76
N VAL A 70 7.50 -0.21 -19.96
CA VAL A 70 6.56 -1.11 -19.25
C VAL A 70 6.87 -1.17 -17.75
N VAL A 71 8.15 -1.34 -17.37
CA VAL A 71 8.58 -1.37 -15.97
C VAL A 71 8.30 -0.02 -15.30
N PHE A 72 8.59 1.07 -15.99
CA PHE A 72 8.35 2.42 -15.47
C PHE A 72 6.86 2.71 -15.24
N TYR A 73 6.00 2.36 -16.19
CA TYR A 73 4.55 2.49 -16.02
C TYR A 73 4.03 1.65 -14.87
N LYS A 74 4.53 0.41 -14.72
CA LYS A 74 4.18 -0.46 -13.60
C LYS A 74 4.60 0.13 -12.26
N ALA A 75 5.78 0.72 -12.16
CA ALA A 75 6.26 1.39 -10.95
C ALA A 75 5.36 2.57 -10.57
N ILE A 76 4.99 3.41 -11.53
CA ILE A 76 4.05 4.53 -11.30
C ILE A 76 2.69 4.00 -10.83
N ALA A 77 2.13 3.00 -11.50
CA ALA A 77 0.83 2.44 -11.15
C ALA A 77 0.82 1.84 -9.74
N LEU A 78 1.84 1.04 -9.39
CA LEU A 78 1.98 0.46 -8.06
C LEU A 78 2.25 1.52 -6.99
N TYR A 79 2.96 2.59 -7.32
CA TYR A 79 3.19 3.69 -6.39
C TYR A 79 1.92 4.49 -6.11
N CYS A 80 1.11 4.76 -7.14
CA CYS A 80 -0.21 5.35 -6.96
C CYS A 80 -1.11 4.47 -6.08
N LEU A 81 -1.09 3.15 -6.30
CA LEU A 81 -1.79 2.19 -5.45
C LEU A 81 -1.28 2.26 -4.00
N PHE A 82 0.04 2.31 -3.80
CA PHE A 82 0.64 2.46 -2.49
C PHE A 82 0.17 3.72 -1.76
N ILE A 83 0.15 4.88 -2.43
CA ILE A 83 -0.37 6.13 -1.84
C ILE A 83 -1.80 5.92 -1.32
N ILE A 84 -2.66 5.25 -2.08
CA ILE A 84 -4.03 4.95 -1.66
C ILE A 84 -4.04 4.00 -0.45
N LEU A 85 -3.24 2.93 -0.47
CA LEU A 85 -3.17 1.95 0.62
C LEU A 85 -2.65 2.55 1.93
N THR A 86 -1.74 3.54 1.87
CA THR A 86 -1.30 4.27 3.08
C THR A 86 -2.39 5.17 3.68
N ARG A 87 -3.51 5.36 2.99
CA ARG A 87 -4.69 6.12 3.46
C ARG A 87 -5.83 5.21 3.88
N MET A 88 -5.49 4.10 4.52
CA MET A 88 -6.45 3.21 5.16
C MET A 88 -6.48 3.42 6.66
N ASP A 89 -7.63 3.15 7.27
CA ASP A 89 -7.75 3.05 8.73
C ASP A 89 -6.76 2.01 9.27
N LYS A 90 -6.16 2.26 10.44
CA LYS A 90 -5.08 1.42 10.99
C LYS A 90 -5.48 -0.05 11.15
N ASN A 91 -6.72 -0.33 11.55
CA ASN A 91 -7.19 -1.70 11.76
C ASN A 91 -7.36 -2.41 10.42
N PHE A 92 -7.92 -1.72 9.43
CA PHE A 92 -8.04 -2.23 8.06
C PHE A 92 -6.68 -2.39 7.38
N PHE A 93 -5.73 -1.49 7.63
CA PHE A 93 -4.36 -1.60 7.14
C PHE A 93 -3.66 -2.84 7.71
N LEU A 94 -3.77 -3.08 9.02
CA LEU A 94 -3.21 -4.27 9.65
C LEU A 94 -3.86 -5.55 9.08
N LEU A 95 -5.19 -5.57 8.95
CA LEU A 95 -5.92 -6.68 8.34
C LEU A 95 -5.48 -6.93 6.89
N PHE A 96 -5.37 -5.86 6.09
CA PHE A 96 -4.89 -5.93 4.70
C PHE A 96 -3.49 -6.56 4.63
N PHE A 97 -2.59 -6.12 5.51
CA PHE A 97 -1.23 -6.64 5.57
C PHE A 97 -1.19 -8.14 5.93
N ILE A 98 -2.00 -8.59 6.90
CA ILE A 98 -2.11 -10.01 7.25
C ILE A 98 -2.59 -10.84 6.06
N VAL A 99 -3.65 -10.39 5.38
CA VAL A 99 -4.18 -11.08 4.19
C VAL A 99 -3.14 -11.11 3.05
N LEU A 100 -2.37 -10.03 2.88
CA LEU A 100 -1.29 -9.97 1.90
C LEU A 100 -0.18 -10.99 2.20
N CYS A 101 0.21 -11.15 3.47
CA CYS A 101 1.18 -12.17 3.88
C CYS A 101 0.69 -13.59 3.60
N ILE A 102 -0.58 -13.89 3.91
CA ILE A 102 -1.18 -15.20 3.59
C ILE A 102 -1.17 -15.42 2.08
N LYS A 103 -1.56 -14.41 1.29
CA LYS A 103 -1.55 -14.48 -0.16
C LYS A 103 -0.15 -14.77 -0.71
N PHE A 104 0.89 -14.11 -0.18
CA PHE A 104 2.28 -14.38 -0.56
C PHE A 104 2.67 -15.85 -0.33
N VAL A 105 2.34 -16.44 0.82
CA VAL A 105 2.62 -17.85 1.11
C VAL A 105 1.91 -18.77 0.11
N ILE A 106 0.62 -18.52 -0.17
CA ILE A 106 -0.16 -19.31 -1.14
C ILE A 106 0.46 -19.27 -2.54
N ILE A 107 0.90 -18.10 -3.01
CA ILE A 107 1.55 -17.97 -4.33
C ILE A 107 2.87 -18.72 -4.38
N ASN A 108 3.66 -18.66 -3.31
CA ASN A 108 4.93 -19.38 -3.23
C ASN A 108 4.70 -20.90 -3.31
N GLU A 109 3.76 -21.44 -2.52
CA GLU A 109 3.39 -22.87 -2.58
C GLU A 109 2.83 -23.27 -3.95
N MET A 110 1.98 -22.42 -4.54
CA MET A 110 1.41 -22.63 -5.87
C MET A 110 2.48 -22.68 -6.98
N THR A 111 3.55 -21.90 -6.83
CA THR A 111 4.65 -21.84 -7.81
C THR A 111 5.55 -23.07 -7.71
N ASN A 112 5.75 -23.61 -6.50
CA ASN A 112 6.64 -24.74 -6.26
C ASN A 112 5.96 -26.11 -6.44
N THR A 113 4.63 -26.19 -6.43
CA THR A 113 3.91 -27.45 -6.60
C THR A 113 3.79 -27.88 -8.07
N THR A 114 4.00 -29.17 -8.34
CA THR A 114 3.78 -29.80 -9.65
C THR A 114 2.40 -30.45 -9.79
N ASP A 115 1.66 -30.61 -8.68
CA ASP A 115 0.33 -31.20 -8.68
C ASP A 115 -0.70 -30.21 -9.26
N LYS A 116 -1.27 -30.56 -10.41
CA LYS A 116 -2.28 -29.76 -11.11
C LYS A 116 -3.54 -29.52 -10.27
N LYS A 117 -4.04 -30.53 -9.55
CA LYS A 117 -5.25 -30.38 -8.71
C LYS A 117 -4.99 -29.43 -7.54
N LEU A 118 -3.81 -29.52 -6.93
CA LEU A 118 -3.43 -28.63 -5.85
C LEU A 118 -3.24 -27.19 -6.35
N LYS A 119 -2.63 -27.02 -7.52
CA LYS A 119 -2.47 -25.72 -8.18
C LYS A 119 -3.81 -25.05 -8.50
N GLU A 120 -4.80 -25.81 -8.96
CA GLU A 120 -6.16 -25.30 -9.19
C GLU A 120 -6.82 -24.83 -7.88
N LYS A 121 -6.66 -25.58 -6.77
CA LYS A 121 -7.13 -25.16 -5.44
C LYS A 121 -6.45 -23.88 -4.97
N TYR A 122 -5.13 -23.77 -5.08
CA TYR A 122 -4.41 -22.54 -4.72
C TYR A 122 -4.84 -21.36 -5.57
N THR A 123 -5.09 -21.56 -6.87
CA THR A 123 -5.59 -20.50 -7.76
C THR A 123 -6.95 -19.96 -7.31
N GLN A 124 -7.86 -20.84 -6.85
CA GLN A 124 -9.15 -20.40 -6.33
C GLN A 124 -9.00 -19.59 -5.03
N ILE A 125 -8.14 -20.04 -4.13
CA ILE A 125 -7.83 -19.34 -2.86
C ILE A 125 -7.19 -17.98 -3.16
N ASP A 126 -6.22 -17.93 -4.09
CA ASP A 126 -5.53 -16.71 -4.50
C ASP A 126 -6.50 -15.63 -5.00
N ASN A 127 -7.43 -16.04 -5.86
CA ASN A 127 -8.47 -15.17 -6.41
C ASN A 127 -9.38 -14.65 -5.30
N LEU A 128 -9.83 -15.51 -4.39
CA LEU A 128 -10.64 -15.11 -3.23
C LEU A 128 -9.91 -14.10 -2.35
N LEU A 129 -8.65 -14.37 -2.02
CA LEU A 129 -7.80 -13.44 -1.24
C LEU A 129 -7.60 -12.11 -2.00
N GLY A 130 -7.49 -12.15 -3.33
CA GLY A 130 -7.42 -10.96 -4.18
C GLY A 130 -8.67 -10.08 -4.06
N TYR A 131 -9.86 -10.67 -4.18
CA TYR A 131 -11.12 -9.93 -3.99
C TYR A 131 -11.24 -9.37 -2.58
N LEU A 132 -10.85 -10.16 -1.56
CA LEU A 132 -10.86 -9.74 -0.18
C LEU A 132 -9.96 -8.51 0.06
N LEU A 133 -8.74 -8.51 -0.49
CA LEU A 133 -7.81 -7.38 -0.40
C LEU A 133 -8.40 -6.11 -1.02
N ILE A 134 -9.04 -6.22 -2.19
CA ILE A 134 -9.69 -5.08 -2.85
C ILE A 134 -10.82 -4.52 -1.97
N CYS A 135 -11.68 -5.39 -1.42
CA CYS A 135 -12.76 -4.97 -0.53
C CYS A 135 -12.24 -4.27 0.74
N ILE A 136 -11.25 -4.86 1.41
CA ILE A 136 -10.61 -4.29 2.61
C ILE A 136 -9.98 -2.94 2.27
N GLY A 137 -9.27 -2.85 1.13
CA GLY A 137 -8.65 -1.63 0.63
C GLY A 137 -9.66 -0.49 0.46
N ILE A 138 -10.76 -0.75 -0.26
CA ILE A 138 -11.81 0.24 -0.50
C ILE A 138 -12.48 0.67 0.81
N ILE A 139 -12.89 -0.28 1.65
CA ILE A 139 -13.57 0.03 2.91
C ILE A 139 -12.64 0.82 3.84
N GLY A 140 -11.39 0.37 3.99
CA GLY A 140 -10.39 1.03 4.81
C GLY A 140 -10.11 2.46 4.35
N PHE A 141 -10.00 2.68 3.04
CA PHE A 141 -9.81 4.01 2.46
C PHE A 141 -11.01 4.92 2.70
N VAL A 142 -12.24 4.43 2.44
CA VAL A 142 -13.47 5.23 2.61
C VAL A 142 -13.67 5.65 4.07
N LEU A 143 -13.46 4.73 5.02
CA LEU A 143 -13.60 5.02 6.44
C LEU A 143 -12.56 6.05 6.92
N TYR A 144 -11.33 5.95 6.43
CA TYR A 144 -10.27 6.91 6.75
C TYR A 144 -10.51 8.27 6.11
N TYR A 145 -10.96 8.30 4.85
CA TYR A 145 -11.39 9.52 4.17
C TYR A 145 -12.49 10.23 4.96
N GLY A 146 -13.52 9.50 5.39
CA GLY A 146 -14.59 10.04 6.23
C GLY A 146 -14.08 10.61 7.56
N GLU A 147 -13.14 9.92 8.20
CA GLU A 147 -12.49 10.40 9.42
C GLU A 147 -11.79 11.75 9.20
N LYS A 148 -10.96 11.85 8.16
CA LYS A 148 -10.20 13.07 7.89
C LYS A 148 -11.08 14.20 7.37
N LYS A 149 -12.12 13.89 6.60
CA LYS A 149 -13.11 14.89 6.18
C LYS A 149 -13.87 15.46 7.37
N PHE A 150 -14.24 14.62 8.35
CA PHE A 150 -14.84 15.08 9.61
C PHE A 150 -13.86 15.94 10.42
N GLU A 151 -12.61 15.49 10.57
CA GLU A 151 -11.57 16.18 11.35
C GLU A 151 -11.22 17.57 10.80
N TYR A 152 -11.13 17.71 9.47
CA TYR A 152 -10.71 18.97 8.84
C TYR A 152 -11.87 19.85 8.37
N GLY A 153 -13.07 19.29 8.22
CA GLY A 153 -14.27 20.02 7.76
C GLY A 153 -13.99 20.84 6.50
N LYS A 154 -14.26 22.14 6.56
CA LYS A 154 -14.05 23.09 5.44
C LYS A 154 -12.58 23.28 5.04
N ARG A 155 -11.63 22.92 5.90
CA ARG A 155 -10.18 23.04 5.63
C ARG A 155 -9.59 21.76 5.01
N PHE A 156 -10.44 20.80 4.64
CA PHE A 156 -9.99 19.55 4.03
C PHE A 156 -9.40 19.81 2.64
N ASN A 157 -8.17 19.36 2.42
CA ASN A 157 -7.49 19.43 1.13
C ASN A 157 -7.18 18.01 0.64
N TYR A 158 -7.61 17.68 -0.57
CA TYR A 158 -7.47 16.34 -1.16
C TYR A 158 -6.01 15.94 -1.41
N LEU A 159 -5.18 16.88 -1.87
CA LEU A 159 -3.76 16.64 -2.13
C LEU A 159 -3.02 16.41 -0.81
N THR A 160 -3.29 17.24 0.20
CA THR A 160 -2.74 17.05 1.55
C THR A 160 -3.26 15.76 2.20
N PHE A 161 -4.49 15.33 1.91
CA PHE A 161 -5.00 14.04 2.36
C PHE A 161 -4.22 12.88 1.74
N LEU A 162 -4.01 12.86 0.42
CA LEU A 162 -3.31 11.78 -0.27
C LEU A 162 -1.80 11.76 0.06
N LEU A 163 -1.13 12.92 0.01
CA LEU A 163 0.31 13.01 0.30
C LEU A 163 0.61 12.95 1.80
N GLY A 164 -0.32 13.39 2.64
CA GLY A 164 -0.17 13.39 4.09
C GLY A 164 0.64 14.56 4.60
N LYS A 165 0.96 14.50 5.89
CA LYS A 165 1.77 15.49 6.60
C LYS A 165 3.08 14.83 7.05
N PRO A 166 4.19 15.59 7.11
CA PRO A 166 5.49 15.05 7.51
C PRO A 166 5.54 14.60 8.97
N VAL A 167 4.76 15.24 9.85
CA VAL A 167 4.74 15.00 11.29
C VAL A 167 3.32 14.60 11.74
N CYS A 168 3.25 13.59 12.61
CA CYS A 168 2.01 13.15 13.25
C CYS A 168 1.49 14.22 14.24
N ARG A 169 0.17 14.30 14.41
CA ARG A 169 -0.41 15.14 15.47
C ARG A 169 -0.24 14.47 16.83
N GLU A 170 0.00 15.26 17.86
CA GLU A 170 0.11 14.78 19.26
C GLU A 170 -1.23 14.25 19.78
N HIS A 171 -2.35 14.83 19.34
CA HIS A 171 -3.69 14.40 19.74
C HIS A 171 -4.39 13.59 18.64
N ILE A 172 -4.87 12.39 19.01
CA ILE A 172 -5.58 11.47 18.12
C ILE A 172 -7.06 11.43 18.49
N ILE A 173 -7.94 11.70 17.53
CA ILE A 173 -9.40 11.54 17.72
C ILE A 173 -9.72 10.05 17.62
N PRO A 174 -10.49 9.46 18.55
CA PRO A 174 -10.86 8.05 18.46
C PRO A 174 -11.70 7.77 17.22
N THR A 175 -11.36 6.68 16.53
CA THR A 175 -12.05 6.21 15.33
C THR A 175 -13.47 5.76 15.69
N LYS A 176 -14.48 6.30 15.00
CA LYS A 176 -15.89 5.90 15.14
C LYS A 176 -16.48 5.65 13.76
N TYR A 177 -16.58 4.37 13.38
CA TYR A 177 -16.90 3.98 12.00
C TYR A 177 -18.27 4.48 11.51
N SER A 178 -19.30 4.45 12.36
CA SER A 178 -20.64 4.96 12.00
C SER A 178 -20.64 6.46 11.67
N ARG A 179 -19.90 7.26 12.45
CA ARG A 179 -19.71 8.70 12.18
C ARG A 179 -18.96 8.90 10.86
N ASN A 180 -17.84 8.22 10.69
CA ASN A 180 -17.00 8.38 9.50
C ASN A 180 -17.79 8.06 8.23
N LEU A 181 -18.54 6.95 8.22
CA LEU A 181 -19.40 6.57 7.09
C LEU A 181 -20.51 7.59 6.85
N SER A 182 -21.16 8.10 7.91
CA SER A 182 -22.19 9.15 7.76
C SER A 182 -21.65 10.41 7.08
N TYR A 183 -20.41 10.80 7.36
CA TYR A 183 -19.78 11.99 6.76
C TYR A 183 -19.35 11.79 5.31
N VAL A 184 -19.13 10.55 4.88
CA VAL A 184 -18.92 10.22 3.47
C VAL A 184 -20.23 10.30 2.70
N LEU A 185 -21.31 9.76 3.28
CA LEU A 185 -22.61 9.67 2.63
C LEU A 185 -23.42 10.98 2.66
N LYS A 186 -23.17 11.85 3.65
CA LYS A 186 -23.88 13.11 3.79
C LYS A 186 -23.29 14.15 2.84
N LYS A 187 -24.11 14.61 1.90
CA LYS A 187 -23.79 15.70 0.97
C LYS A 187 -23.78 17.00 1.78
N HIS A 188 -22.58 17.52 2.03
CA HIS A 188 -22.34 18.82 2.68
C HIS A 188 -21.99 19.88 1.64
#